data_AF-A0A2E0QDJ5-F1
#
_entry.id   AF-A0A2E0QDJ5-F1
#
_cell.length_a   1.000
_cell.length_b   1.000
_cell.length_c   1.000
_cell.angle_alpha   90.00
_cell.angle_beta   90.00
_cell.angle_gamma   90.00
#
_symmetry.space_group_name_H-M   'P 1'
#
loop_
_entity.id
_entity.type
_entity.pdbx_description
1 polymer ?
#
loop_
_entity_poly.entity_id
_entity_poly.type
_entity_poly.pdbx_seq_one_letter_code
_entity_poly.pdbx_strand_id
1 'polypeptide(L)'
;MNFTFNFTGTGHRTTTFQTEVTGNGENWTAIFRAPDVSVGPGESRELVLDITPGDGVIPGVYRNFNVRFFWEGQELYDDVSFDFELEVTPTERPPPDFSISEVTWAPDNIEPGTEVTLQAIVANTIAGSGEQFPQVGFYLDDELIEMTSAAFDGEGESVVEATWVASEGVHSFRVEVDPEELFSEQDETNNAKPLALTVEAVAEEVEGFPWLMAFVVTTLLLTIAYFALRLRR
;
A
#
# COMPACT_ATOMS: atom_id res chain seq x y z
N MET A 1 15.00 16.86 6.61
CA MET A 1 16.22 16.79 7.46
C MET A 1 15.96 17.53 8.77
N ASN A 2 16.53 17.08 9.89
CA ASN A 2 16.42 17.74 11.19
C ASN A 2 17.78 18.26 11.69
N PHE A 3 17.79 19.47 12.23
CA PHE A 3 18.98 20.10 12.83
C PHE A 3 18.67 20.44 14.28
N THR A 4 19.45 19.90 15.21
CA THR A 4 19.28 20.14 16.65
C THR A 4 20.30 21.17 17.14
N PHE A 5 19.79 22.25 17.73
CA PHE A 5 20.58 23.29 18.36
C PHE A 5 20.52 23.13 19.88
N ASN A 6 21.69 23.08 20.51
CA ASN A 6 21.85 22.98 21.95
C ASN A 6 22.11 24.37 22.55
N PHE A 7 21.24 24.77 23.48
CA PHE A 7 21.35 26.00 24.24
C PHE A 7 21.80 25.68 25.65
N THR A 8 22.83 26.37 26.14
CA THR A 8 23.27 26.27 27.53
C THR A 8 23.33 27.66 28.14
N GLY A 9 22.55 27.89 29.20
CA GLY A 9 22.50 29.18 29.86
C GLY A 9 23.70 29.39 30.76
N THR A 10 24.71 30.11 30.30
CA THR A 10 25.90 30.46 31.10
C THR A 10 25.74 31.77 31.87
N GLY A 11 24.65 32.49 31.64
CA GLY A 11 24.36 33.78 32.27
C GLY A 11 23.75 33.66 33.67
N HIS A 12 23.27 34.79 34.19
CA HIS A 12 22.68 34.90 35.53
C HIS A 12 21.16 35.05 35.54
N ARG A 13 20.51 35.04 34.37
CA ARG A 13 19.06 35.18 34.21
C ARG A 13 18.57 34.25 33.12
N THR A 14 17.28 33.95 33.19
CA THR A 14 16.58 33.26 32.10
C THR A 14 16.35 34.23 30.95
N THR A 15 16.74 33.81 29.75
CA THR A 15 16.60 34.59 28.52
C THR A 15 15.87 33.76 27.48
N THR A 16 14.91 34.37 26.79
CA THR A 16 14.16 33.75 25.68
C THR A 16 14.70 34.28 24.36
N PHE A 17 15.26 33.40 23.55
CA PHE A 17 15.75 33.71 22.21
C PHE A 17 14.66 33.44 21.18
N GLN A 18 14.40 34.43 20.33
CA GLN A 18 13.58 34.28 19.15
C GLN A 18 14.37 33.58 18.04
N THR A 19 13.64 32.94 17.14
CA THR A 19 14.21 32.15 16.06
C THR A 19 13.87 32.79 14.71
N GLU A 20 14.82 32.80 13.81
CA GLU A 20 14.64 33.23 12.43
C GLU A 20 15.41 32.26 11.54
N VAL A 21 14.76 31.81 10.46
CA VAL A 21 15.41 31.04 9.41
C VAL A 21 15.07 31.69 8.07
N THR A 22 16.11 31.97 7.30
CA THR A 22 16.00 32.48 5.94
C THR A 22 16.73 31.53 5.00
N GLY A 23 16.22 31.35 3.80
CA GLY A 23 16.82 30.45 2.82
C GLY A 23 16.53 30.92 1.41
N ASN A 24 17.42 30.52 0.49
CA ASN A 24 17.34 30.91 -0.92
C ASN A 24 16.77 29.78 -1.79
N GLY A 25 16.13 28.77 -1.18
CA GLY A 25 15.58 27.61 -1.88
C GLY A 25 14.14 27.85 -2.29
N GLU A 26 13.89 28.07 -3.58
CA GLU A 26 12.55 27.91 -4.14
C GLU A 26 12.05 26.49 -3.84
N ASN A 27 10.81 26.40 -3.34
CA ASN A 27 10.17 25.15 -2.96
C ASN A 27 10.86 24.36 -1.83
N TRP A 28 11.46 25.05 -0.85
CA TRP A 28 11.90 24.45 0.41
C TRP A 28 11.06 24.95 1.56
N THR A 29 10.83 24.08 2.55
CA THR A 29 10.20 24.44 3.82
C THR A 29 11.24 24.33 4.94
N ALA A 30 11.39 25.39 5.75
CA ALA A 30 12.26 25.41 6.92
C ALA A 30 11.46 25.91 8.13
N ILE A 31 11.19 25.04 9.09
CA ILE A 31 10.29 25.31 10.22
C ILE A 31 10.93 24.86 11.53
N PHE A 32 11.00 25.76 12.51
CA PHE A 32 11.32 25.39 13.87
C PHE A 32 10.11 24.74 14.56
N ARG A 33 10.36 23.68 15.35
CA ARG A 33 9.30 23.02 16.15
C ARG A 33 8.72 23.92 17.24
N ALA A 34 9.44 24.98 17.62
CA ALA A 34 8.97 26.05 18.48
C ALA A 34 9.52 27.39 17.98
N PRO A 35 8.77 28.50 18.09
CA PRO A 35 9.19 29.80 17.58
C PRO A 35 10.29 30.46 18.42
N ASP A 36 10.52 29.98 19.64
CA ASP A 36 11.49 30.50 20.60
C ASP A 36 12.03 29.41 21.53
N VAL A 37 13.10 29.75 22.25
CA VAL A 37 13.68 28.90 23.29
C VAL A 37 14.07 29.74 24.51
N SER A 38 13.58 29.35 25.69
CA SER A 38 13.92 29.99 26.96
C SER A 38 14.92 29.14 27.74
N VAL A 39 16.06 29.72 28.13
CA VAL A 39 17.13 29.02 28.83
C VAL A 39 17.56 29.77 30.08
N GLY A 40 17.52 29.10 31.23
CA GLY A 40 17.97 29.62 32.53
C GLY A 40 19.44 29.35 32.85
N PRO A 41 19.98 29.95 33.92
CA PRO A 41 21.35 29.71 34.40
C PRO A 41 21.60 28.23 34.72
N GLY A 42 22.62 27.65 34.10
CA GLY A 42 23.00 26.24 34.25
C GLY A 42 22.03 25.25 33.58
N GLU A 43 21.00 25.74 32.88
CA GLU A 43 20.04 24.91 32.15
C GLU A 43 20.56 24.63 30.73
N SER A 44 20.21 23.45 30.22
CA SER A 44 20.35 23.12 28.81
C SER A 44 19.00 22.83 28.17
N ARG A 45 18.81 23.33 26.95
CA ARG A 45 17.60 23.14 26.13
C ARG A 45 17.99 22.78 24.71
N GLU A 46 17.13 22.01 24.06
CA GLU A 46 17.25 21.68 22.65
C GLU A 46 16.13 22.36 21.87
N LEU A 47 16.46 22.81 20.66
CA LEU A 47 15.49 23.25 19.68
C LEU A 47 15.81 22.60 18.34
N VAL A 48 14.77 22.12 17.66
CA VAL A 48 14.90 21.42 16.38
C VAL A 48 14.34 22.29 15.25
N LEU A 49 15.13 22.39 14.19
CA LEU A 49 14.75 22.95 12.89
C LEU A 49 14.55 21.80 11.91
N ASP A 50 13.36 21.71 11.31
CA ASP A 50 13.07 20.77 10.24
C ASP A 50 13.19 21.51 8.89
N ILE A 51 14.06 21.03 8.01
CA ILE A 51 14.23 21.52 6.63
C ILE A 51 13.83 20.42 5.66
N THR A 52 12.83 20.68 4.82
CA THR A 52 12.26 19.70 3.89
C THR A 52 12.28 20.26 2.46
N PRO A 53 12.91 19.55 1.51
CA PRO A 53 12.77 19.90 0.10
C PRO A 53 11.34 19.60 -0.37
N GLY A 54 10.73 20.51 -1.11
CA GLY A 54 9.48 20.28 -1.82
C GLY A 54 9.69 19.67 -3.20
N ASP A 55 8.62 19.54 -3.96
CA ASP A 55 8.64 18.92 -5.27
C ASP A 55 9.53 19.67 -6.28
N GLY A 56 10.20 18.96 -7.18
CA GLY A 56 11.04 19.59 -8.19
C GLY A 56 12.34 20.23 -7.68
N VAL A 57 12.64 20.11 -6.38
CA VAL A 57 13.99 20.39 -5.88
C VAL A 57 14.96 19.39 -6.51
N ILE A 58 15.99 19.91 -7.17
CA ILE A 58 16.98 19.09 -7.89
C ILE A 58 17.89 18.38 -6.88
N PRO A 59 17.91 17.03 -6.86
CA PRO A 59 18.83 16.27 -6.04
C PRO A 59 20.31 16.60 -6.28
N GLY A 60 21.14 16.48 -5.25
CA GLY A 60 22.57 16.71 -5.31
C GLY A 60 22.99 18.19 -5.41
N VAL A 61 22.06 19.13 -5.58
CA VAL A 61 22.35 20.56 -5.61
C VAL A 61 22.09 21.17 -4.23
N TYR A 62 23.14 21.58 -3.55
CA TYR A 62 23.03 22.16 -2.22
C TYR A 62 22.27 23.51 -2.19
N ARG A 63 21.72 23.83 -1.03
CA ARG A 63 21.11 25.12 -0.70
C ARG A 63 21.57 25.58 0.67
N ASN A 64 21.69 26.90 0.82
CA ASN A 64 22.13 27.52 2.07
C ASN A 64 20.91 28.09 2.81
N PHE A 65 20.89 27.87 4.12
CA PHE A 65 19.93 28.44 5.05
C PHE A 65 20.69 29.20 6.14
N ASN A 66 20.30 30.45 6.38
CA ASN A 66 20.81 31.24 7.49
C ASN A 66 19.84 31.10 8.66
N VAL A 67 20.34 30.60 9.77
CA VAL A 67 19.62 30.42 11.02
C VAL A 67 20.13 31.45 12.02
N ARG A 68 19.22 32.20 12.60
CA ARG A 68 19.51 33.23 13.59
C ARG A 68 18.71 33.00 14.85
N PHE A 69 19.40 33.00 15.98
CA PHE A 69 18.78 33.10 17.30
C PHE A 69 19.13 34.46 17.86
N PHE A 70 18.13 35.22 18.27
CA PHE A 70 18.37 36.58 18.74
C PHE A 70 17.51 36.92 19.94
N TRP A 71 18.05 37.81 20.77
CA TRP A 71 17.35 38.42 21.87
C TRP A 71 17.62 39.92 21.80
N GLU A 72 16.54 40.69 21.73
CA GLU A 72 16.61 42.15 21.80
C GLU A 72 16.81 42.58 23.26
N GLY A 73 17.91 43.29 23.48
CA GLY A 73 18.27 43.85 24.76
C GLY A 73 17.23 44.84 25.27
N GLN A 74 17.17 44.99 26.58
CA GLN A 74 16.31 45.98 27.23
C GLN A 74 17.15 46.98 28.00
N GLU A 75 16.87 48.28 27.82
CA GLU A 75 17.43 49.44 28.54
C GLU A 75 18.97 49.49 28.62
N LEU A 76 19.55 48.67 29.51
CA LEU A 76 20.98 48.64 29.86
C LEU A 76 21.72 47.42 29.30
N TYR A 77 21.04 46.53 28.58
CA TYR A 77 21.63 45.32 28.02
C TYR A 77 21.69 45.43 26.49
N ASP A 78 22.81 45.00 25.91
CA ASP A 78 22.99 44.91 24.47
C ASP A 78 22.23 43.72 23.89
N ASP A 79 21.90 43.82 22.61
CA ASP A 79 21.33 42.72 21.83
C ASP A 79 22.33 41.55 21.74
N VAL A 80 21.79 40.35 21.68
CA VAL A 80 22.58 39.12 21.48
C VAL A 80 22.04 38.39 20.26
N SER A 81 22.91 38.05 19.32
CA SER A 81 22.56 37.15 18.21
C SER A 81 23.59 36.05 18.01
N PHE A 82 23.10 34.89 17.57
CA PHE A 82 23.89 33.76 17.13
C PHE A 82 23.41 33.37 15.74
N ASP A 83 24.33 33.42 14.79
CA ASP A 83 24.04 33.22 13.37
C ASP A 83 24.80 31.97 12.88
N PHE A 84 24.10 31.10 12.17
CA PHE A 84 24.60 29.85 11.63
C PHE A 84 24.25 29.76 10.15
N GLU A 85 25.18 29.27 9.34
CA GLU A 85 24.92 28.93 7.94
C GLU A 85 24.87 27.41 7.81
N LEU A 86 23.75 26.89 7.30
CA LEU A 86 23.55 25.47 7.05
C LEU A 86 23.58 25.21 5.54
N GLU A 87 24.42 24.28 5.12
CA GLU A 87 24.41 23.74 3.75
C GLU A 87 23.61 22.44 3.74
N VAL A 88 22.54 22.39 2.95
CA VAL A 88 21.65 21.23 2.84
C VAL A 88 21.67 20.73 1.40
N THR A 89 22.06 19.46 1.23
CA THR A 89 22.02 18.80 -0.08
C THR A 89 20.86 17.79 -0.09
N PRO A 90 19.84 17.99 -0.94
CA PRO A 90 18.77 17.03 -1.09
C PRO A 90 19.31 15.77 -1.77
N THR A 91 18.94 14.59 -1.28
CA THR A 91 19.25 13.32 -1.92
C THR A 91 18.15 12.96 -2.91
N GLU A 92 18.53 12.27 -3.99
CA GLU A 92 17.55 11.75 -4.93
C GLU A 92 16.72 10.68 -4.25
N ARG A 93 15.42 10.71 -4.48
CA ARG A 93 14.49 9.69 -4.00
C ARG A 93 14.82 8.40 -4.73
N PRO A 94 15.14 7.29 -4.04
CA PRO A 94 15.36 6.03 -4.71
C PRO A 94 14.06 5.60 -5.44
N PRO A 95 14.17 5.02 -6.65
CA PRO A 95 13.00 4.45 -7.32
C PRO A 95 12.37 3.37 -6.44
N PRO A 96 11.03 3.23 -6.44
CA PRO A 96 10.34 2.20 -5.67
C PRO A 96 10.61 0.80 -6.20
N ASP A 97 10.14 -0.19 -5.46
CA ASP A 97 10.12 -1.60 -5.88
C ASP A 97 8.84 -2.21 -5.35
N PHE A 98 7.80 -2.18 -6.17
CA PHE A 98 6.52 -2.79 -5.88
C PHE A 98 6.61 -4.29 -6.12
N SER A 99 5.85 -5.06 -5.37
CA SER A 99 5.77 -6.50 -5.57
C SER A 99 4.50 -7.04 -4.97
N ILE A 100 4.07 -8.20 -5.43
CA ILE A 100 2.90 -8.89 -4.87
C ILE A 100 3.39 -10.01 -3.94
N SER A 101 3.29 -9.78 -2.64
CA SER A 101 3.78 -10.71 -1.63
C SER A 101 2.84 -11.91 -1.50
N GLU A 102 1.53 -11.67 -1.47
CA GLU A 102 0.51 -12.70 -1.27
C GLU A 102 -0.78 -12.39 -2.04
N VAL A 103 -1.45 -13.44 -2.50
CA VAL A 103 -2.82 -13.37 -3.04
C VAL A 103 -3.63 -14.48 -2.37
N THR A 104 -4.75 -14.11 -1.76
CA THR A 104 -5.70 -15.01 -1.10
C THR A 104 -7.11 -14.81 -1.67
N TRP A 105 -8.01 -15.74 -1.39
CA TRP A 105 -9.39 -15.68 -1.85
C TRP A 105 -10.35 -16.24 -0.81
N ALA A 106 -11.62 -15.84 -0.90
CA ALA A 106 -12.70 -16.44 -0.13
C ALA A 106 -14.02 -16.41 -0.94
N PRO A 107 -14.87 -17.44 -0.83
CA PRO A 107 -14.72 -18.65 0.00
C PRO A 107 -13.77 -19.70 -0.59
N ASP A 108 -13.29 -20.64 0.23
CA ASP A 108 -12.40 -21.74 -0.21
C ASP A 108 -13.09 -22.71 -1.18
N ASN A 109 -14.37 -23.01 -0.94
CA ASN A 109 -15.18 -23.85 -1.82
C ASN A 109 -15.97 -22.96 -2.78
N ILE A 110 -15.58 -22.94 -4.04
CA ILE A 110 -16.16 -22.07 -5.06
C ILE A 110 -17.11 -22.89 -5.92
N GLU A 111 -18.42 -22.59 -5.81
CA GLU A 111 -19.45 -23.14 -6.69
C GLU A 111 -19.80 -22.13 -7.79
N PRO A 112 -20.25 -22.57 -8.98
CA PRO A 112 -20.71 -21.67 -10.03
C PRO A 112 -21.79 -20.71 -9.52
N GLY A 113 -21.64 -19.42 -9.82
CA GLY A 113 -22.51 -18.34 -9.37
C GLY A 113 -22.16 -17.74 -7.99
N THR A 114 -21.16 -18.29 -7.30
CA THR A 114 -20.68 -17.73 -6.01
C THR A 114 -19.83 -16.49 -6.26
N GLU A 115 -20.04 -15.44 -5.46
CA GLU A 115 -19.13 -14.29 -5.43
C GLU A 115 -17.87 -14.65 -4.63
N VAL A 116 -16.71 -14.48 -5.26
CA VAL A 116 -15.38 -14.73 -4.70
C VAL A 116 -14.70 -13.38 -4.52
N THR A 117 -14.20 -13.12 -3.31
CA THR A 117 -13.34 -11.97 -3.02
C THR A 117 -11.89 -12.42 -3.17
N LEU A 118 -11.14 -11.75 -4.04
CA LEU A 118 -9.70 -11.85 -4.16
C LEU A 118 -9.07 -10.74 -3.33
N GLN A 119 -8.07 -11.06 -2.52
CA GLN A 119 -7.31 -10.11 -1.75
C GLN A 119 -5.83 -10.27 -2.10
N ALA A 120 -5.15 -9.17 -2.41
CA ALA A 120 -3.72 -9.14 -2.66
C ALA A 120 -3.02 -8.22 -1.65
N ILE A 121 -1.86 -8.67 -1.16
CA ILE A 121 -0.93 -7.85 -0.39
C ILE A 121 0.14 -7.36 -1.37
N VAL A 122 0.18 -6.05 -1.57
CA VAL A 122 1.16 -5.36 -2.40
C VAL A 122 2.18 -4.72 -1.47
N ALA A 123 3.46 -4.93 -1.72
CA ALA A 123 4.55 -4.38 -0.93
C ALA A 123 5.36 -3.40 -1.76
N ASN A 124 5.87 -2.34 -1.12
CA ASN A 124 7.00 -1.55 -1.62
C ASN A 124 8.21 -1.83 -0.73
N THR A 125 9.32 -2.27 -1.30
CA THR A 125 10.51 -2.68 -0.52
C THR A 125 11.50 -1.54 -0.27
N ILE A 126 11.29 -0.36 -0.87
CA ILE A 126 12.26 0.73 -0.85
C ILE A 126 11.88 1.83 0.14
N ALA A 127 12.63 1.90 1.24
CA ALA A 127 12.53 3.00 2.19
C ALA A 127 12.88 4.34 1.53
N GLY A 128 12.07 5.36 1.79
CA GLY A 128 12.32 6.71 1.29
C GLY A 128 12.01 6.92 -0.20
N SER A 129 11.35 5.98 -0.89
CA SER A 129 10.73 6.24 -2.21
C SER A 129 9.53 7.21 -2.12
N GLY A 130 9.13 7.58 -0.90
CA GLY A 130 8.12 8.58 -0.57
C GLY A 130 6.71 8.23 -1.04
N GLU A 131 5.83 9.23 -1.01
CA GLU A 131 4.41 9.02 -1.31
C GLU A 131 4.15 8.64 -2.77
N GLN A 132 3.47 7.51 -2.99
CA GLN A 132 3.19 6.89 -4.29
C GLN A 132 1.85 6.13 -4.28
N PHE A 133 1.20 6.09 -5.45
CA PHE A 133 -0.12 5.46 -5.63
C PHE A 133 -0.15 4.58 -6.89
N PRO A 134 0.55 3.44 -6.92
CA PRO A 134 0.53 2.55 -8.09
C PRO A 134 -0.84 1.91 -8.27
N GLN A 135 -1.23 1.73 -9.53
CA GLN A 135 -2.45 1.01 -9.88
C GLN A 135 -2.24 -0.49 -9.64
N VAL A 136 -3.30 -1.21 -9.28
CA VAL A 136 -3.27 -2.66 -9.14
C VAL A 136 -4.42 -3.27 -9.93
N GLY A 137 -4.09 -4.06 -10.93
CA GLY A 137 -5.04 -4.73 -11.80
C GLY A 137 -5.28 -6.18 -11.37
N PHE A 138 -6.54 -6.57 -11.29
CA PHE A 138 -6.97 -7.96 -11.13
C PHE A 138 -7.49 -8.49 -12.46
N TYR A 139 -6.89 -9.57 -12.96
CA TYR A 139 -7.20 -10.15 -14.25
C TYR A 139 -7.69 -11.60 -14.12
N LEU A 140 -8.67 -11.95 -14.94
CA LEU A 140 -9.18 -13.30 -15.15
C LEU A 140 -9.02 -13.66 -16.63
N ASP A 141 -8.28 -14.73 -16.92
CA ASP A 141 -8.04 -15.20 -18.29
C ASP A 141 -7.57 -14.07 -19.24
N ASP A 142 -6.67 -13.23 -18.72
CA ASP A 142 -6.14 -12.01 -19.35
C ASP A 142 -7.15 -10.85 -19.57
N GLU A 143 -8.37 -10.95 -19.07
CA GLU A 143 -9.36 -9.87 -19.03
C GLU A 143 -9.36 -9.15 -17.68
N LEU A 144 -9.35 -7.82 -17.69
CA LEU A 144 -9.39 -7.00 -16.48
C LEU A 144 -10.76 -7.13 -15.79
N ILE A 145 -10.75 -7.56 -14.53
CA ILE A 145 -11.94 -7.61 -13.66
C ILE A 145 -12.14 -6.24 -13.01
N GLU A 146 -11.10 -5.73 -12.35
CA GLU A 146 -11.13 -4.51 -11.54
C GLU A 146 -9.75 -3.86 -11.50
N MET A 147 -9.72 -2.53 -11.46
CA MET A 147 -8.51 -1.74 -11.28
C MET A 147 -8.64 -0.90 -10.02
N THR A 148 -7.70 -1.08 -9.10
CA THR A 148 -7.65 -0.34 -7.83
C THR A 148 -6.30 0.35 -7.69
N SER A 149 -5.99 0.88 -6.51
CA SER A 149 -4.70 1.53 -6.23
C SER A 149 -4.21 1.18 -4.84
N ALA A 150 -2.92 0.88 -4.74
CA ALA A 150 -2.23 0.82 -3.47
C ALA A 150 -1.72 2.22 -3.09
N ALA A 151 -1.42 2.44 -1.82
CA ALA A 151 -0.85 3.69 -1.33
C ALA A 151 0.35 3.41 -0.44
N PHE A 152 1.46 4.08 -0.72
CA PHE A 152 2.72 3.92 0.00
C PHE A 152 3.28 5.30 0.37
N ASP A 153 4.00 5.38 1.50
CA ASP A 153 4.91 6.48 1.83
C ASP A 153 6.29 5.88 2.13
N GLY A 154 7.01 5.53 1.06
CA GLY A 154 8.19 4.67 1.14
C GLY A 154 7.84 3.20 1.37
N GLU A 155 8.68 2.50 2.14
CA GLU A 155 8.56 1.06 2.41
C GLU A 155 7.28 0.73 3.18
N GLY A 156 6.57 -0.32 2.77
CA GLY A 156 5.36 -0.76 3.45
C GLY A 156 4.54 -1.77 2.65
N GLU A 157 3.37 -2.10 3.18
CA GLU A 157 2.39 -3.00 2.55
C GLU A 157 1.03 -2.32 2.44
N SER A 158 0.31 -2.63 1.36
CA SER A 158 -1.06 -2.19 1.09
C SER A 158 -1.90 -3.40 0.70
N VAL A 159 -3.09 -3.51 1.29
CA VAL A 159 -4.05 -4.57 0.97
C VAL A 159 -5.05 -4.02 -0.03
N VAL A 160 -5.27 -4.76 -1.12
CA VAL A 160 -6.22 -4.41 -2.16
C VAL A 160 -7.11 -5.61 -2.50
N GLU A 161 -8.34 -5.36 -2.91
CA GLU A 161 -9.35 -6.39 -3.12
C GLU A 161 -10.10 -6.18 -4.43
N ALA A 162 -10.58 -7.30 -4.99
CA ALA A 162 -11.51 -7.33 -6.12
C ALA A 162 -12.52 -8.46 -5.90
N THR A 163 -13.70 -8.35 -6.52
CA THR A 163 -14.72 -9.40 -6.50
C THR A 163 -14.97 -9.95 -7.89
N TRP A 164 -15.26 -11.24 -7.96
CA TRP A 164 -15.59 -11.96 -9.18
C TRP A 164 -16.70 -12.96 -8.93
N VAL A 165 -17.64 -13.10 -9.88
CA VAL A 165 -18.68 -14.13 -9.82
C VAL A 165 -18.23 -15.38 -10.55
N ALA A 166 -18.06 -16.47 -9.81
CA ALA A 166 -17.50 -17.70 -10.31
C ALA A 166 -18.31 -18.33 -11.45
N SER A 167 -17.62 -18.72 -12.51
CA SER A 167 -18.18 -19.57 -13.57
C SER A 167 -17.54 -20.95 -13.53
N GLU A 168 -18.23 -21.98 -14.01
CA GLU A 168 -17.68 -23.34 -14.04
C GLU A 168 -16.41 -23.40 -14.89
N GLY A 169 -15.37 -24.07 -14.39
CA GLY A 169 -14.13 -24.29 -15.14
C GLY A 169 -12.85 -23.99 -14.35
N VAL A 170 -11.73 -24.04 -15.06
CA VAL A 170 -10.41 -23.65 -14.55
C VAL A 170 -10.13 -22.23 -15.01
N HIS A 171 -9.82 -21.35 -14.06
CA HIS A 171 -9.64 -19.92 -14.26
C HIS A 171 -8.21 -19.52 -13.92
N SER A 172 -7.59 -18.74 -14.80
CA SER A 172 -6.24 -18.19 -14.59
C SER A 172 -6.34 -16.76 -14.10
N PHE A 173 -6.05 -16.56 -12.82
CA PHE A 173 -5.95 -15.23 -12.22
C PHE A 173 -4.54 -14.67 -12.33
N ARG A 174 -4.44 -13.38 -12.54
CA ARG A 174 -3.20 -12.61 -12.38
C ARG A 174 -3.52 -11.34 -11.63
N VAL A 175 -2.74 -11.03 -10.61
CA VAL A 175 -2.70 -9.69 -10.02
C VAL A 175 -1.41 -9.03 -10.51
N GLU A 176 -1.48 -7.75 -10.82
CA GLU A 176 -0.36 -6.99 -11.37
C GLU A 176 -0.37 -5.58 -10.77
N VAL A 177 0.76 -5.16 -10.18
CA VAL A 177 0.96 -3.78 -9.72
C VAL A 177 1.67 -2.98 -10.81
N ASP A 178 1.27 -1.72 -10.95
CA ASP A 178 1.70 -0.77 -11.99
C ASP A 178 1.69 -1.32 -13.43
N PRO A 179 0.58 -1.93 -13.90
CA PRO A 179 0.52 -2.52 -15.24
C PRO A 179 0.66 -1.51 -16.39
N GLU A 180 0.56 -0.20 -16.10
CA GLU A 180 0.75 0.89 -17.07
C GLU A 180 2.19 1.45 -17.07
N GLU A 181 3.11 0.88 -16.27
CA GLU A 181 4.50 1.33 -16.13
C GLU A 181 4.61 2.84 -15.82
N LEU A 182 3.79 3.34 -14.89
CA LEU A 182 3.75 4.75 -14.51
C LEU A 182 4.94 5.15 -13.62
N PHE A 183 5.53 4.19 -12.92
CA PHE A 183 6.69 4.34 -12.08
C PHE A 183 7.89 3.60 -12.70
N SER A 184 9.09 4.16 -12.53
CA SER A 184 10.31 3.43 -12.84
C SER A 184 10.76 2.74 -11.57
N GLU A 185 10.80 1.42 -11.59
CA GLU A 185 11.05 0.60 -10.40
C GLU A 185 12.48 0.04 -10.38
N GLN A 186 12.88 -0.52 -9.24
CA GLN A 186 14.16 -1.24 -9.12
C GLN A 186 14.13 -2.57 -9.88
N ASP A 187 13.01 -3.28 -9.83
CA ASP A 187 12.81 -4.58 -10.49
C ASP A 187 11.39 -4.69 -11.05
N GLU A 188 11.21 -4.43 -12.34
CA GLU A 188 9.90 -4.55 -13.02
C GLU A 188 9.40 -6.00 -13.14
N THR A 189 10.19 -7.01 -12.72
CA THR A 189 9.88 -8.44 -12.97
C THR A 189 9.11 -9.12 -11.84
N ASN A 190 8.94 -8.45 -10.70
CA ASN A 190 8.27 -8.95 -9.49
C ASN A 190 6.84 -8.38 -9.32
N ASN A 191 6.36 -7.60 -10.29
CA ASN A 191 5.07 -6.90 -10.26
C ASN A 191 3.85 -7.78 -10.50
N ALA A 192 4.02 -9.01 -11.02
CA ALA A 192 2.91 -9.88 -11.38
C ALA A 192 2.90 -11.18 -10.58
N LYS A 193 1.72 -11.58 -10.08
CA LYS A 193 1.49 -12.85 -9.39
C LYS A 193 0.37 -13.65 -10.06
N PRO A 194 0.68 -14.77 -10.73
CA PRO A 194 -0.34 -15.68 -11.24
C PRO A 194 -0.90 -16.58 -10.13
N LEU A 195 -2.19 -16.88 -10.21
CA LEU A 195 -2.94 -17.79 -9.35
C LEU A 195 -3.91 -18.60 -10.22
N ALA A 196 -4.06 -19.90 -9.96
CA ALA A 196 -5.04 -20.73 -10.66
C ALA A 196 -6.12 -21.21 -9.68
N LEU A 197 -7.40 -20.99 -10.03
CA LEU A 197 -8.55 -21.46 -9.26
C LEU A 197 -9.40 -22.39 -10.12
N THR A 198 -9.95 -23.43 -9.50
CA THR A 198 -10.85 -24.37 -10.17
C THR A 198 -12.22 -24.30 -9.51
N VAL A 199 -13.25 -24.14 -10.33
CA VAL A 199 -14.67 -24.11 -9.94
C VAL A 199 -15.30 -25.40 -10.45
N GLU A 200 -15.57 -26.33 -9.54
CA GLU A 200 -16.16 -27.61 -9.89
C GLU A 200 -17.67 -27.46 -10.14
N ALA A 201 -18.17 -28.10 -11.20
CA ALA A 201 -19.60 -28.19 -11.43
C ALA A 201 -20.24 -29.02 -10.31
N VAL A 202 -21.40 -28.59 -9.81
CA VAL A 202 -22.22 -29.45 -8.96
C VAL A 202 -22.61 -30.67 -9.79
N ALA A 203 -22.16 -31.86 -9.38
CA ALA A 203 -22.64 -33.10 -9.96
C ALA A 203 -24.16 -33.15 -9.75
N GLU A 204 -24.95 -33.03 -10.82
CA GLU A 204 -26.38 -33.29 -10.73
C GLU A 204 -26.55 -34.73 -10.23
N GLU A 205 -27.04 -34.89 -8.99
CA GLU A 205 -27.57 -36.18 -8.57
C GLU A 205 -28.75 -36.48 -9.49
N VAL A 206 -28.51 -37.36 -10.47
CA VAL A 206 -29.57 -37.91 -11.30
C VAL A 206 -30.48 -38.68 -10.35
N GLU A 207 -31.56 -38.05 -9.88
CA GLU A 207 -32.60 -38.76 -9.14
C GLU A 207 -33.06 -39.92 -10.03
N GLY A 208 -32.65 -41.13 -9.67
CA GLY A 208 -32.93 -42.33 -10.43
C GLY A 208 -34.43 -42.54 -10.47
N PHE A 209 -35.08 -42.09 -11.56
CA PHE A 209 -36.51 -42.15 -11.80
C PHE A 209 -37.10 -43.53 -11.41
N PRO A 210 -37.71 -43.68 -10.22
CA PRO A 210 -38.04 -44.99 -9.64
C PRO A 210 -39.17 -45.72 -10.40
N TRP A 211 -39.93 -44.99 -11.21
CA TRP A 211 -41.00 -45.52 -12.05
C TRP A 211 -40.50 -46.35 -13.25
N LEU A 212 -39.28 -46.13 -13.74
CA LEU A 212 -38.71 -46.92 -14.84
C LEU A 212 -38.50 -48.38 -14.43
N MET A 213 -38.06 -48.63 -13.18
CA MET A 213 -37.96 -49.98 -12.62
C MET A 213 -39.33 -50.62 -12.43
N ALA A 214 -40.34 -49.87 -12.00
CA ALA A 214 -41.71 -50.36 -11.87
C ALA A 214 -42.34 -50.75 -13.23
N PHE A 215 -42.05 -50.01 -14.30
CA PHE A 215 -42.49 -50.34 -15.66
C PHE A 215 -41.84 -51.62 -16.20
N VAL A 216 -40.54 -51.82 -15.95
CA VAL A 216 -39.83 -53.04 -16.37
C VAL A 216 -40.35 -54.27 -15.62
N VAL A 217 -40.60 -54.16 -14.31
CA VAL A 217 -41.12 -55.28 -13.53
C VAL A 217 -42.57 -55.62 -13.91
N THR A 218 -43.42 -54.63 -14.13
CA THR A 218 -44.82 -54.87 -14.54
C THR A 218 -44.91 -55.49 -15.93
N THR A 219 -44.12 -55.03 -16.90
CA THR A 219 -44.07 -55.64 -18.24
C THR A 219 -43.47 -57.05 -18.22
N LEU A 220 -42.47 -57.31 -17.39
CA LEU A 220 -41.92 -58.65 -17.19
C LEU A 220 -42.94 -59.60 -16.54
N LEU A 221 -43.69 -59.14 -15.54
CA LEU A 221 -44.74 -59.97 -14.91
C LEU A 221 -45.91 -60.24 -15.85
N LEU A 222 -46.32 -59.26 -16.67
CA LEU A 222 -47.36 -59.45 -17.69
C LEU A 222 -46.92 -60.43 -18.78
N THR A 223 -45.67 -60.37 -19.23
CA THR A 223 -45.14 -61.33 -20.22
C THR A 223 -45.02 -62.73 -19.63
N ILE A 224 -44.51 -62.88 -18.41
CA ILE A 224 -44.47 -64.18 -17.72
C ILE A 224 -45.88 -64.76 -17.54
N ALA A 225 -46.86 -63.95 -17.09
CA ALA A 225 -48.25 -64.37 -16.95
C ALA A 225 -48.86 -64.80 -18.29
N TYR A 226 -48.58 -64.07 -19.38
CA TYR A 226 -49.01 -64.42 -20.73
C TYR A 226 -48.46 -65.78 -21.18
N PHE A 227 -47.17 -66.05 -20.96
CA PHE A 227 -46.56 -67.34 -21.30
C PHE A 227 -47.07 -68.49 -20.42
N ALA A 228 -47.28 -68.26 -19.11
CA ALA A 228 -47.84 -69.26 -18.20
C ALA A 228 -49.29 -69.64 -18.56
N LEU A 229 -50.10 -68.67 -18.99
CA LEU A 229 -51.48 -68.92 -19.47
C LEU A 229 -51.51 -69.63 -20.82
N ARG A 230 -50.54 -69.36 -21.70
CA ARG A 230 -50.44 -70.00 -23.02
C ARG A 230 -49.97 -71.46 -22.95
N LEU A 231 -49.16 -71.83 -21.95
CA LEU A 231 -48.68 -73.20 -21.74
C LEU A 231 -49.70 -74.14 -21.07
N ARG A 232 -50.83 -73.62 -20.58
CA ARG A 232 -51.91 -74.40 -19.95
C ARG A 232 -53.09 -74.72 -20.88
N ARG A 233 -53.00 -74.42 -22.18
CA ARG A 233 -54.00 -74.77 -23.20
C ARG A 233 -53.50 -75.89 -24.09
#